data_AF-A0A2U1B9B8-F1
#
_entry.id   AF-A0A2U1B9B8-F1
#
_cell.length_a   1.000
_cell.length_b   1.000
_cell.length_c   1.000
_cell.angle_alpha   90.00
_cell.angle_beta   90.00
_cell.angle_gamma   90.00
#
_symmetry.space_group_name_H-M   'P 1'
#
loop_
_entity.id
_entity.type
_entity.pdbx_description
1 polymer ?
#
loop_
_entity_poly.entity_id
_entity_poly.type
_entity_poly.pdbx_seq_one_letter_code
_entity_poly.pdbx_strand_id
1 'polypeptide(L)' 'MTKLRNLRIKSKLTLREIGERAGVTPQTVHDAEVRGVRTPRTAMKFAVAFPGHTWHDLLEEPETTVSH' A
#
# COMPACT_ATOMS: atom_id res chain seq x y z
N MET A 1 -10.37 4.16 5.11
CA MET A 1 -9.21 4.41 4.22
C MET A 1 -8.23 3.27 4.38
N THR A 2 -7.64 2.79 3.29
CA THR A 2 -6.64 1.71 3.31
C THR A 2 -5.32 2.18 3.94
N LYS A 3 -4.54 1.24 4.48
CA LYS A 3 -3.21 1.49 5.05
C LYS A 3 -2.28 2.15 4.04
N LEU A 4 -2.23 1.66 2.80
CA LEU A 4 -1.42 2.25 1.73
C LEU A 4 -1.78 3.73 1.48
N ARG A 5 -3.08 4.05 1.40
CA ARG A 5 -3.55 5.43 1.18
C ARG A 5 -3.22 6.33 2.36
N ASN A 6 -3.40 5.84 3.58
CA ASN A 6 -3.03 6.58 4.79
C ASN A 6 -1.54 6.86 4.84
N LEU A 7 -0.72 5.87 4.47
CA LEU A 7 0.73 6.00 4.44
C LEU A 7 1.17 7.03 3.40
N ARG A 8 0.61 6.97 2.19
CA ARG A 8 0.87 7.97 1.15
C ARG A 8 0.56 9.39 1.63
N ILE A 9 -0.60 9.60 2.25
CA ILE A 9 -1.02 10.92 2.74
C ILE A 9 -0.07 11.41 3.84
N LYS A 10 0.30 10.54 4.79
CA LYS A 10 1.27 10.86 5.86
C LYS A 10 2.65 11.22 5.31
N SER A 11 3.12 10.46 4.33
CA SER A 11 4.42 10.68 3.68
C SER A 11 4.40 11.82 2.64
N LYS A 12 3.23 12.42 2.36
CA LYS A 12 3.03 13.49 1.37
C LYS A 12 3.54 13.11 -0.04
N LEU A 13 3.44 11.83 -0.39
CA LEU A 13 3.87 11.34 -1.70
C LEU A 13 2.72 11.35 -2.70
N THR A 14 3.05 11.59 -3.96
CA THR A 14 2.12 11.41 -5.07
C THR A 14 2.07 9.94 -5.50
N LEU A 15 0.99 9.55 -6.18
CA LEU A 15 0.87 8.21 -6.76
C LEU A 15 1.99 7.93 -7.76
N ARG A 16 2.43 8.96 -8.48
CA ARG A 16 3.53 8.86 -9.46
C ARG A 16 4.85 8.55 -8.79
N GLU A 17 5.21 9.26 -7.73
CA GLU A 17 6.47 9.00 -7.00
C GLU A 17 6.50 7.61 -6.37
N ILE A 18 5.38 7.15 -5.81
CA ILE A 18 5.28 5.79 -5.28
C ILE A 18 5.45 4.78 -6.42
N GLY A 19 4.80 5.00 -7.56
CA GLY A 19 4.93 4.15 -8.73
C GLY A 19 6.37 4.08 -9.24
N GLU A 20 7.03 5.23 -9.39
CA GLU A 20 8.43 5.31 -9.81
C GLU A 20 9.37 4.56 -8.86
N ARG A 21 9.20 4.73 -7.54
CA ARG A 21 10.03 4.02 -6.54
C ARG A 21 9.74 2.52 -6.47
N ALA A 22 8.48 2.12 -6.63
CA ALA A 22 8.04 0.73 -6.57
C ALA A 22 8.17 0.00 -7.92
N GLY A 23 8.53 0.70 -9.01
CA GLY A 23 8.60 0.15 -10.36
C GLY A 23 7.24 -0.26 -10.92
N VAL A 24 6.17 0.45 -10.57
CA VAL A 24 4.80 0.20 -11.06
C VAL A 24 4.14 1.49 -11.58
N THR A 25 3.04 1.35 -12.30
CA THR A 25 2.31 2.53 -12.82
C THR A 25 1.55 3.25 -11.69
N PRO A 26 1.30 4.56 -11.81
CA PRO A 26 0.49 5.31 -10.83
C PRO A 26 -0.93 4.74 -10.68
N GLN A 27 -1.51 4.20 -11.76
CA GLN A 27 -2.79 3.48 -11.73
C GLN A 27 -2.72 2.22 -10.88
N THR A 28 -1.64 1.45 -10.95
CA THR A 28 -1.45 0.28 -10.08
C THR A 28 -1.43 0.66 -8.59
N VAL A 29 -0.82 1.81 -8.26
CA VAL A 29 -0.85 2.36 -6.89
C VAL A 29 -2.28 2.74 -6.51
N HIS A 30 -3.00 3.46 -7.38
CA HIS A 30 -4.38 3.85 -7.14
C HIS A 30 -5.30 2.64 -6.90
N ASP A 31 -5.22 1.63 -7.76
CA ASP A 31 -6.01 0.40 -7.62
C ASP A 31 -5.69 -0.30 -6.30
N ALA A 32 -4.41 -0.33 -5.89
CA ALA A 32 -4.00 -0.85 -4.59
C ALA A 32 -4.54 -0.02 -3.42
N GLU A 33 -4.62 1.31 -3.54
CA GLU A 33 -5.24 2.17 -2.53
C GLU A 33 -6.75 1.96 -2.42
N VAL A 34 -7.42 1.65 -3.53
CA VAL A 34 -8.87 1.40 -3.57
C VAL A 34 -9.18 0.00 -3.02
N ARG A 35 -8.49 -1.03 -3.50
CA ARG A 35 -8.77 -2.44 -3.13
C ARG A 35 -8.14 -2.89 -1.82
N GLY A 36 -7.14 -2.15 -1.32
CA GLY A 36 -6.30 -2.55 -0.20
C GLY A 36 -5.22 -3.55 -0.60
N VAL A 37 -4.08 -3.50 0.09
CA VAL A 37 -2.97 -4.44 -0.17
C VAL A 37 -3.16 -5.67 0.71
N ARG A 38 -3.56 -6.80 0.12
CA ARG A 38 -3.86 -8.05 0.84
C ARG A 38 -2.77 -9.12 0.74
N THR A 39 -1.77 -8.92 -0.11
CA THR A 39 -0.72 -9.91 -0.35
C THR A 39 0.64 -9.37 0.07
N PRO A 40 1.46 -10.17 0.80
CA PRO A 40 2.79 -9.75 1.23
C PRO A 40 3.69 -9.32 0.06
N ARG A 41 3.57 -10.01 -1.09
CA ARG A 41 4.34 -9.69 -2.29
C ARG A 41 4.06 -8.28 -2.81
N THR A 42 2.80 -7.86 -2.82
CA THR A 42 2.42 -6.51 -3.24
C THR A 42 2.82 -5.48 -2.18
N ALA A 43 2.70 -5.83 -0.89
CA ALA A 43 3.13 -4.97 0.20
C ALA A 43 4.64 -4.69 0.18
N MET A 44 5.47 -5.72 -0.05
CA MET A 44 6.92 -5.58 -0.21
C MET A 44 7.29 -4.66 -1.37
N LYS A 45 6.57 -4.78 -2.50
CA LYS A 45 6.77 -3.87 -3.65
C LYS A 45 6.46 -2.42 -3.33
N PHE A 46 5.49 -2.13 -2.46
CA PHE A 46 5.20 -0.74 -2.09
C PHE A 46 6.09 -0.25 -0.95
N ALA A 47 6.55 -1.12 -0.07
CA ALA A 47 7.41 -0.77 1.06
C ALA A 47 8.71 -0.06 0.63
N VAL A 48 9.27 -0.41 -0.54
CA VAL A 48 10.46 0.31 -1.09
C VAL A 48 10.20 1.80 -1.34
N ALA A 49 8.94 2.22 -1.53
CA ALA A 49 8.60 3.63 -1.69
C ALA A 49 8.53 4.40 -0.35
N PHE A 50 8.53 3.69 0.78
CA PHE A 50 8.34 4.25 2.13
C PHE A 50 9.52 3.89 3.06
N PRO A 51 10.60 4.70 3.07
CA PRO A 51 11.70 4.47 3.98
C PRO A 51 11.24 4.59 5.45
N GLY A 52 11.58 3.60 6.27
CA GLY A 52 11.17 3.54 7.68
C GLY A 52 9.83 2.84 7.95
N HIS A 53 9.15 2.33 6.92
CA HIS A 53 7.95 1.52 7.06
C HIS A 53 8.18 0.13 6.49
N THR A 54 7.59 -0.87 7.16
CA THR A 54 7.71 -2.27 6.73
C THR A 54 6.51 -2.65 5.90
N TRP A 55 6.65 -3.70 5.09
CA TRP A 55 5.54 -4.23 4.29
C TRP A 55 4.35 -4.68 5.15
N HIS A 56 4.55 -5.02 6.42
CA HIS A 56 3.47 -5.33 7.35
C HIS A 56 2.55 -4.13 7.60
N ASP A 57 3.11 -2.92 7.62
CA ASP A 57 2.35 -1.67 7.80
C ASP A 57 1.45 -1.36 6.61
N LEU A 58 1.72 -1.97 5.46
CA LEU A 58 0.95 -1.82 4.23
C LEU A 58 -0.11 -2.91 4.06
N LEU A 59 0.03 -4.05 4.75
CA LEU A 59 -0.91 -5.15 4.65
C LEU A 59 -2.21 -4.84 5.37
N GLU A 60 -3.31 -4.86 4.62
CA GLU A 60 -4.63 -4.95 5.21
C GLU A 60 -4.73 -6.29 5.93
N GLU A 61 -5.25 -6.27 7.15
CA GLU A 61 -5.64 -7.50 7.81
C GLU A 61 -6.74 -8.13 6.95
N PRO A 62 -6.70 -9.46 6.72
CA PRO A 62 -7.88 -10.11 6.18
C PRO A 62 -9.02 -9.72 7.11
N GLU A 63 -10.13 -9.20 6.58
CA GLU A 63 -11.31 -8.99 7.40
C GLU A 63 -11.60 -10.33 8.05
N THR A 64 -11.28 -10.46 9.33
CA THR A 64 -11.63 -11.61 10.11
C THR A 64 -13.14 -11.59 10.05
N THR A 65 -13.70 -12.43 9.19
CA THR A 65 -15.12 -12.73 9.23
C THR A 65 -15.27 -13.38 10.59
N VAL A 66 -15.60 -12.56 11.59
CA VAL A 66 -16.21 -13.02 12.82
C VAL A 66 -17.54 -13.63 12.36
N SER A 67 -17.47 -14.89 11.97
CA SER A 67 -18.63 -15.77 11.92
C SER A 67 -19.14 -15.83 13.36
N HIS A 68 -20.16 -15.04 13.63
CA HIS A 68 -21.02 -15.17 14.80
C HIS A 68 -21.96 -16.37 14.62
#